data_AF-A0A7J9MPF2-F1
#
_entry.id   AF-A0A7J9MPF2-F1
#
_cell.length_a   1.000
_cell.length_b   1.000
_cell.length_c   1.000
_cell.angle_alpha   90.00
_cell.angle_beta   90.00
_cell.angle_gamma   90.00
#
_symmetry.space_group_name_H-M   'P 1'
#
loop_
_entity.id
_entity.type
_entity.pdbx_description
1 polymer ?
#
loop_
_entity_poly.entity_id
_entity_poly.type
_entity_poly.pdbx_seq_one_letter_code
_entity_poly.pdbx_strand_id
1 'polypeptide(L)'
;EVGVISSWTNINQEWKLWLVLEIENQSIQTRTKPDLSYWAIWYNRNRIYHKGIRDKIRDMVVFINAYSLEIQQVGESTKLTPTQVCDKWEPPDDNIVKVNF
;
A
#
# COMPACT_ATOMS: atom_id res chain seq x y z
N GLU A 1 9.63 8.41 -38.72
CA GLU A 1 9.67 8.94 -37.34
C GLU A 1 8.28 9.44 -36.99
N VAL A 2 7.57 8.78 -36.09
CA VAL A 2 6.28 9.25 -35.59
C VAL A 2 6.48 9.59 -34.12
N GLY A 3 6.58 10.89 -33.85
CA GLY A 3 6.71 11.43 -32.52
C GLY A 3 5.47 11.09 -31.71
N VAL A 4 5.63 10.20 -30.74
CA VAL A 4 4.61 9.96 -29.71
C VAL A 4 4.59 11.21 -28.85
N ILE A 5 3.50 11.97 -29.01
CA ILE A 5 3.18 13.17 -28.23
C ILE A 5 3.24 12.77 -26.76
N SER A 6 4.22 13.35 -26.07
CA SER A 6 4.36 13.21 -24.63
C SER A 6 3.12 13.81 -23.95
N SER A 7 2.23 12.94 -23.47
CA SER A 7 1.09 13.31 -22.64
C SER A 7 1.60 13.69 -21.24
N TRP A 8 2.03 14.95 -21.10
CA TRP A 8 2.39 15.55 -19.81
C TRP A 8 1.17 16.10 -19.05
N THR A 9 -0.03 15.90 -19.57
CA THR A 9 -1.23 16.54 -19.04
C THR A 9 -2.12 15.53 -18.31
N ASN A 10 -2.05 15.60 -16.98
CA ASN A 10 -2.92 14.92 -16.02
C ASN A 10 -4.37 15.49 -16.03
N ILE A 11 -4.86 15.88 -17.21
CA ILE A 11 -6.11 16.63 -17.40
C ILE A 11 -7.33 15.71 -17.26
N ASN A 12 -7.23 14.46 -17.71
CA ASN A 12 -8.29 13.47 -17.46
C ASN A 12 -8.07 12.78 -16.10
N GLN A 13 -8.80 13.24 -15.09
CA GLN A 13 -8.90 12.58 -13.79
C GLN A 13 -9.73 11.27 -13.82
N GLU A 14 -10.12 10.80 -15.00
CA GLU A 14 -10.93 9.59 -15.21
C GLU A 14 -10.29 8.36 -14.53
N TRP A 15 -8.96 8.25 -14.54
CA TRP A 15 -8.26 7.16 -13.87
C TRP A 15 -8.37 7.22 -12.34
N LYS A 16 -8.48 8.42 -11.74
CA LYS A 16 -8.66 8.59 -10.30
C LYS A 16 -10.05 8.15 -9.89
N LEU A 17 -11.06 8.56 -10.67
CA LEU A 17 -12.45 8.14 -10.43
C LEU A 17 -12.57 6.61 -10.58
N TRP A 18 -11.98 6.04 -11.63
CA TRP A 18 -11.91 4.60 -11.81
C TRP A 18 -11.24 3.90 -10.62
N LEU A 19 -10.12 4.42 -10.12
CA LEU A 19 -9.40 3.83 -8.99
C LEU A 19 -10.24 3.88 -7.70
N VAL A 20 -10.93 4.99 -7.44
CA VAL A 20 -11.83 5.11 -6.28
C VAL A 20 -12.96 4.08 -6.37
N LEU A 21 -13.62 3.98 -7.53
CA LEU A 21 -14.71 3.01 -7.75
C LEU A 21 -14.22 1.55 -7.63
N GLU A 22 -13.05 1.24 -8.19
CA GLU A 22 -12.43 -0.08 -8.11
C GLU A 22 -12.14 -0.47 -6.65
N ILE A 23 -11.59 0.48 -5.88
CA ILE A 23 -11.36 0.30 -4.45
C ILE A 23 -12.71 0.09 -3.75
N GLU A 24 -13.66 1.02 -3.90
CA GLU A 24 -15.01 0.97 -3.26
C GLU A 24 -15.76 -0.33 -3.51
N ASN A 25 -15.68 -0.89 -4.71
CA ASN A 25 -16.36 -2.14 -5.07
C ASN A 25 -15.74 -3.40 -4.44
N GLN A 26 -14.54 -3.32 -3.88
CA GLN A 26 -13.89 -4.45 -3.22
C GLN A 26 -14.20 -4.48 -1.72
N SER A 27 -14.60 -5.65 -1.22
CA SER A 27 -14.70 -5.91 0.22
C SER A 27 -13.34 -5.77 0.91
N ILE A 28 -13.33 -5.44 2.21
CA ILE A 28 -12.08 -5.33 3.00
C ILE A 28 -11.23 -6.61 2.90
N GLN A 29 -11.86 -7.78 2.82
CA GLN A 29 -11.17 -9.07 2.72
C GLN A 29 -10.57 -9.33 1.33
N THR A 30 -11.09 -8.68 0.29
CA THR A 30 -10.60 -8.80 -1.10
C THR A 30 -9.58 -7.71 -1.47
N ARG A 31 -9.44 -6.66 -0.66
CA ARG A 31 -8.56 -5.51 -0.94
C ARG A 31 -7.09 -5.71 -0.60
N THR A 32 -6.74 -6.69 0.25
CA THR A 32 -5.37 -6.84 0.77
C THR A 32 -4.32 -6.92 -0.34
N LYS A 33 -4.56 -7.75 -1.37
CA LYS A 33 -3.57 -7.96 -2.44
C LYS A 33 -3.46 -6.76 -3.40
N PRO A 34 -4.57 -6.13 -3.85
CA PRO A 34 -4.52 -4.86 -4.57
C PRO A 34 -3.83 -3.74 -3.79
N ASP A 35 -4.16 -3.54 -2.51
CA ASP A 35 -3.57 -2.49 -1.66
C ASP A 35 -2.05 -2.67 -1.52
N LEU A 36 -1.61 -3.90 -1.24
CA LEU A 36 -0.17 -4.23 -1.19
C LEU A 36 0.52 -4.00 -2.53
N SER A 37 -0.17 -4.25 -3.64
CA SER A 37 0.37 -4.03 -4.98
C SER A 37 0.57 -2.54 -5.26
N TYR A 38 -0.41 -1.70 -4.94
CA TYR A 38 -0.28 -0.24 -5.08
C TYR A 38 0.83 0.31 -4.19
N TRP A 39 0.92 -0.14 -2.95
CA TRP A 39 1.98 0.25 -2.03
C TRP A 39 3.37 -0.15 -2.55
N ALA A 40 3.53 -1.39 -3.03
CA ALA A 40 4.81 -1.89 -3.53
C ALA A 40 5.27 -1.15 -4.80
N ILE A 41 4.34 -0.84 -5.71
CA ILE A 41 4.60 -0.04 -6.91
C ILE A 41 5.06 1.37 -6.51
N TRP A 42 4.33 2.02 -5.60
CA TRP A 42 4.68 3.34 -5.09
C TRP A 42 6.06 3.33 -4.42
N TYR A 43 6.33 2.32 -3.58
CA TYR A 43 7.61 2.19 -2.87
C TYR A 43 8.78 2.02 -3.84
N ASN A 44 8.68 1.11 -4.81
CA ASN A 44 9.75 0.90 -5.80
C ASN A 44 9.98 2.15 -6.65
N ARG A 45 8.91 2.85 -7.06
CA ARG A 45 9.03 4.13 -7.75
C ARG A 45 9.83 5.14 -6.91
N ASN A 46 9.47 5.34 -5.65
CA ASN A 46 10.19 6.26 -4.76
C ASN A 46 11.64 5.83 -4.53
N ARG A 47 11.89 4.53 -4.42
CA ARG A 47 13.24 4.03 -4.20
C ARG A 47 14.15 4.24 -5.41
N ILE A 48 13.61 4.15 -6.62
CA ILE A 48 14.32 4.54 -7.84
C ILE A 48 14.63 6.04 -7.82
N TYR A 49 13.65 6.90 -7.50
CA TYR A 49 13.87 8.35 -7.48
C TYR A 49 14.87 8.80 -6.41
N HIS A 50 14.77 8.27 -5.20
CA HIS A 50 15.57 8.76 -4.07
C HIS A 50 16.89 8.01 -3.86
N LYS A 51 16.98 6.74 -4.29
CA LYS A 51 18.17 5.91 -4.07
C LYS A 51 18.81 5.42 -5.36
N GLY A 52 18.17 5.60 -6.52
CA GLY A 52 18.66 5.06 -7.80
C GLY A 52 18.56 3.54 -7.91
N ILE A 53 17.95 2.86 -6.93
CA ILE A 53 17.91 1.40 -6.85
C ILE A 53 16.57 0.89 -7.38
N ARG A 54 16.61 0.08 -8.43
CA ARG A 54 15.45 -0.60 -9.01
C ARG A 54 15.37 -2.05 -8.51
N ASP A 55 14.26 -2.41 -7.87
CA ASP A 55 13.98 -3.82 -7.57
C ASP A 55 13.70 -4.63 -8.83
N LYS A 56 14.00 -5.93 -8.76
CA LYS A 56 13.45 -6.88 -9.73
C LYS A 56 11.95 -7.01 -9.47
N ILE A 57 11.16 -6.82 -10.52
CA ILE A 57 9.69 -6.96 -10.47
C ILE A 57 9.29 -8.34 -9.93
N ARG A 58 10.04 -9.39 -10.29
CA ARG A 58 9.82 -10.73 -9.77
C ARG A 58 9.88 -10.79 -8.24
N ASP A 59 10.87 -10.15 -7.63
CA ASP A 59 11.07 -10.18 -6.19
C ASP A 59 9.93 -9.44 -5.48
N MET A 60 9.44 -8.34 -6.07
CA MET A 60 8.26 -7.63 -5.60
C MET A 60 6.99 -8.48 -5.67
N VAL A 61 6.76 -9.19 -6.78
CA VAL A 61 5.59 -10.07 -6.92
C VAL A 61 5.63 -11.21 -5.89
N VAL A 62 6.82 -11.80 -5.68
CA VAL A 62 7.02 -12.81 -4.64
C VAL A 62 6.72 -12.24 -3.26
N PHE A 63 7.24 -11.04 -2.95
CA PHE A 63 6.98 -10.35 -1.70
C PHE A 63 5.48 -10.10 -1.47
N ILE A 64 4.76 -9.53 -2.44
CA ILE A 64 3.32 -9.25 -2.32
C ILE A 64 2.54 -10.53 -2.05
N ASN A 65 2.84 -11.62 -2.76
CA ASN A 65 2.14 -12.89 -2.57
C ASN A 65 2.42 -13.51 -1.20
N ALA A 66 3.70 -13.54 -0.78
CA ALA A 66 4.09 -14.08 0.52
C ALA A 66 3.49 -13.28 1.68
N TYR A 67 3.58 -11.96 1.62
CA TYR A 67 3.07 -11.07 2.66
C TYR A 67 1.54 -11.05 2.70
N SER A 68 0.86 -11.13 1.55
CA SER A 68 -0.60 -11.29 1.52
C SER A 68 -1.06 -12.58 2.20
N LEU A 69 -0.31 -13.69 2.04
CA LEU A 69 -0.61 -14.96 2.70
C LEU A 69 -0.36 -14.86 4.21
N GLU A 70 0.73 -14.23 4.62
CA GLU A 70 1.06 -14.00 6.04
C GLU A 70 -0.04 -13.19 6.74
N ILE A 71 -0.52 -12.10 6.12
CA ILE A 71 -1.64 -11.30 6.66
C ILE A 71 -2.90 -12.15 6.85
N GLN A 72 -3.22 -13.04 5.89
CA GLN A 72 -4.37 -13.93 6.02
C GLN A 72 -4.22 -14.89 7.21
N GLN A 73 -3.05 -15.51 7.35
CA GLN A 73 -2.75 -16.45 8.43
C GLN A 73 -2.79 -15.77 9.82
N VAL A 74 -2.22 -14.56 9.92
CA VAL A 74 -2.27 -13.77 11.17
C VAL A 74 -3.70 -13.32 11.47
N GLY A 75 -4.46 -12.90 10.45
CA GLY A 75 -5.86 -12.52 10.60
C GLY A 75 -6.75 -13.66 11.09
N GLU A 76 -6.47 -14.90 10.67
CA GLU A 76 -7.14 -16.10 11.18
C GLU A 76 -6.74 -16.44 12.61
N SER A 77 -5.45 -16.30 12.93
CA SER A 77 -4.91 -16.56 14.27
C SER A 77 -5.43 -15.56 15.32
N THR A 78 -5.57 -14.29 14.93
CA THR A 78 -6.06 -13.22 15.83
C THR A 78 -7.55 -13.39 16.19
N LYS A 79 -8.35 -14.03 15.32
CA LYS A 79 -9.76 -14.35 15.60
C LYS A 79 -9.93 -15.39 16.72
N LEU A 80 -8.89 -16.17 17.02
CA LEU A 80 -8.92 -17.23 18.03
C LEU A 80 -8.45 -16.74 19.42
N THR A 81 -7.80 -15.57 19.49
CA THR A 81 -7.40 -14.93 20.75
C THR A 81 -8.49 -13.99 21.25
N PRO A 82 -8.87 -14.03 22.54
CA PRO A 82 -9.74 -13.02 23.13
C PRO A 82 -9.10 -11.65 22.95
N THR A 83 -9.87 -10.69 22.43
CA THR A 83 -9.48 -9.31 22.18
C THR A 83 -8.67 -8.74 23.33
N GLN A 84 -7.35 -8.65 23.15
CA GLN A 84 -6.52 -7.84 24.03
C GLN A 84 -6.91 -6.39 23.76
N VAL A 85 -7.34 -5.71 24.82
CA VAL A 85 -7.80 -4.32 24.81
C VAL A 85 -6.82 -3.50 23.99
N CYS A 86 -7.32 -2.95 22.88
CA CYS A 86 -6.59 -1.97 22.09
C CYS A 86 -6.41 -0.76 22.99
N ASP A 87 -5.20 -0.58 23.53
CA ASP A 87 -4.80 0.67 24.14
C ASP A 87 -4.96 1.74 23.07
N LYS A 88 -6.06 2.48 23.19
CA LYS A 88 -6.44 3.56 22.30
C LYS A 88 -5.24 4.50 22.21
N TRP A 89 -4.68 4.63 21.01
CA TRP A 89 -3.59 5.58 20.80
C TRP A 89 -4.11 6.99 21.13
N GLU A 90 -3.50 7.62 22.13
CA GLU A 90 -3.74 9.01 22.49
C GLU A 90 -2.57 9.86 21.97
N PRO A 91 -2.86 11.03 21.36
CA PRO A 91 -1.81 11.93 20.96
C PRO A 91 -1.02 12.38 22.21
N PRO A 92 0.31 12.55 22.10
CA PRO A 92 1.09 13.19 23.14
C PRO A 92 0.56 14.61 23.41
N ASP A 93 0.74 15.11 24.64
CA ASP A 93 0.44 16.51 24.98
C ASP A 93 1.16 17.47 24.01
N ASP A 94 0.56 18.64 23.75
CA ASP A 94 0.94 19.63 22.72
C ASP A 94 2.43 20.04 22.71
N ASN A 95 3.21 19.69 23.75
CA ASN A 95 4.63 20.01 23.90
C ASN A 95 5.57 18.79 23.95
N ILE A 96 5.11 17.57 23.64
CA ILE A 96 5.91 16.34 23.73
C ILE A 96 6.06 15.68 22.34
N VAL A 97 7.29 15.69 21.81
CA VAL A 97 7.65 14.87 20.65
C VAL A 97 8.17 13.52 21.13
N LYS A 98 7.37 12.46 20.99
CA LYS A 98 7.83 11.09 21.25
C LYS A 98 8.63 10.57 20.06
N VAL A 99 9.95 10.51 20.19
CA VAL A 99 10.83 9.85 19.22
C VAL A 99 10.92 8.37 19.57
N ASN A 100 10.39 7.51 18.70
CA ASN A 100 10.58 6.06 18.83
C ASN A 100 11.90 5.70 18.14
N PHE A 101 12.89 5.25 18.92
CA PHE A 101 14.10 4.59 18.41
C PHE A 101 13.85 3.08 18.28
#